data_AF-A0A3N4L8K6-F1
#
_entry.id   AF-A0A3N4L8K6-F1
#
_cell.length_a   1.000
_cell.length_b   1.000
_cell.length_c   1.000
_cell.angle_alpha   90.00
_cell.angle_beta   90.00
_cell.angle_gamma   90.00
#
_symmetry.space_group_name_H-M   'P 1'
#
loop_
_entity.id
_entity.type
_entity.pdbx_description
1 polymer ?
#
loop_
_entity_poly.entity_id
_entity_poly.type
_entity_poly.pdbx_seq_one_letter_code
_entity_poly.pdbx_strand_id
1 'polypeptide(L)'
;MADPLSIAASIAGLLSLAGPILAEGYTYIASVRNSPNALKQLLSEISRLEAVLGQIDELALESATNTSSIVQTQGSKRRISEVITPDTIKAASDLLKSVHSSIKHCERIPGQSAKNMGRAIVWPFKEGEVKENLDRFQRLINTFELALSIESSHLLSNINKRTLEMQDEQQDAKMQRLISDNEFRSCQEGLMRGVNDNLILGMETLDIAKVTHTAVTGNSQAIMKLDMEAKQERVYKLLEMLSPLDPPKRHQDIQAQRYKGSVLWLQEYEHFRVWQDTSICTGNTSNRILQCYGIPGAGKTIV
;
A
#
# COMPACT_ATOMS: atom_id res chain seq x y z
N MET A 1 12.44 -29.21 -7.09
CA MET A 1 11.55 -28.08 -6.78
C MET A 1 12.39 -27.14 -5.91
N ALA A 2 12.78 -25.97 -6.42
CA ALA A 2 13.63 -25.04 -5.67
C ALA A 2 12.76 -24.23 -4.69
N ASP A 3 13.17 -24.15 -3.44
CA ASP A 3 12.55 -23.31 -2.42
C ASP A 3 12.82 -21.82 -2.69
N PRO A 4 11.94 -20.89 -2.25
CA PRO A 4 12.09 -19.45 -2.51
C PRO A 4 13.44 -18.87 -2.04
N LEU A 5 13.98 -19.41 -0.95
CA LEU A 5 15.28 -19.00 -0.41
C LEU A 5 16.42 -19.44 -1.35
N SER A 6 16.35 -20.65 -1.92
CA SER A 6 17.29 -21.13 -2.93
C SER A 6 17.24 -20.30 -4.22
N ILE A 7 16.05 -19.84 -4.63
CA ILE A 7 15.91 -18.92 -5.77
C ILE A 7 16.52 -17.55 -5.44
N ALA A 8 16.22 -16.97 -4.28
CA ALA A 8 16.81 -15.71 -3.82
C ALA A 8 18.34 -15.81 -3.76
N ALA A 9 18.89 -16.88 -3.16
CA ALA A 9 20.32 -17.13 -3.10
C ALA A 9 20.96 -17.26 -4.49
N SER A 10 20.26 -17.89 -5.44
CA SER A 10 20.71 -18.00 -6.83
C SER A 10 20.74 -16.65 -7.55
N ILE A 11 19.72 -15.82 -7.32
CA ILE A 11 19.61 -14.45 -7.87
C ILE A 11 20.69 -13.55 -7.27
N ALA A 12 20.88 -13.58 -5.96
CA ALA A 12 21.98 -12.90 -5.28
C ALA A 12 23.35 -13.32 -5.84
N GLY A 13 23.52 -14.61 -6.18
CA GLY A 13 24.69 -15.12 -6.87
C GLY A 13 24.90 -14.51 -8.27
N LEU A 14 23.83 -14.31 -9.04
CA LEU A 14 23.89 -13.63 -10.34
C LEU A 14 24.21 -12.14 -10.20
N LEU A 15 23.59 -11.45 -9.24
CA LEU A 15 23.88 -10.04 -8.93
C LEU A 15 25.35 -9.83 -8.55
N SER A 16 25.90 -10.71 -7.70
CA SER A 16 27.31 -10.70 -7.29
C SER A 16 28.28 -10.89 -8.47
N LEU A 17 27.85 -11.58 -9.54
CA LEU A 17 28.62 -11.70 -10.77
C LEU A 17 28.48 -10.46 -11.68
N ALA A 18 27.27 -9.90 -11.81
CA ALA A 18 26.99 -8.81 -12.73
C ALA A 18 27.69 -7.50 -12.33
N GLY A 19 27.71 -7.16 -11.03
CA GLY A 19 28.29 -5.91 -10.54
C GLY A 19 29.76 -5.68 -10.94
N PRO A 20 30.69 -6.64 -10.65
CA PRO A 20 32.08 -6.53 -11.07
C PRO A 20 32.26 -6.42 -12.59
N ILE A 21 31.46 -7.16 -13.38
CA ILE A 21 31.49 -7.12 -14.85
C ILE A 21 31.17 -5.71 -15.36
N LEU A 22 30.15 -5.06 -14.78
CA LEU A 22 29.79 -3.69 -15.14
C LEU A 22 30.90 -2.70 -14.76
N ALA A 23 31.46 -2.82 -13.55
CA ALA A 23 32.54 -1.94 -13.10
C ALA A 23 33.79 -2.05 -13.98
N GLU A 24 34.24 -3.27 -14.27
CA GLU A 24 35.37 -3.56 -15.17
C GLU A 24 35.07 -3.07 -16.59
N GLY A 25 33.87 -3.35 -17.11
CA GLY A 25 33.45 -2.97 -18.45
C GLY A 25 33.38 -1.46 -18.66
N TYR A 26 32.78 -0.72 -17.72
CA TYR A 26 32.72 0.75 -17.81
C TYR A 26 34.09 1.40 -17.62
N THR A 27 34.95 0.83 -16.76
CA THR A 27 36.35 1.28 -16.62
C THR A 27 37.12 1.11 -17.94
N TYR A 28 36.91 -0.02 -18.63
CA TYR A 28 37.49 -0.22 -19.95
C TYR A 28 37.00 0.82 -20.97
N ILE A 29 35.68 1.08 -21.03
CA ILE A 29 35.10 2.10 -21.91
C ILE A 29 35.73 3.48 -21.67
N ALA A 30 35.90 3.87 -20.41
CA ALA A 30 36.49 5.16 -20.05
C ALA A 30 37.98 5.27 -20.46
N SER A 31 38.68 4.13 -20.55
CA SER A 31 40.10 4.07 -20.85
C SER A 31 40.45 4.05 -22.35
N VAL A 32 39.45 3.92 -23.24
CA VAL A 32 39.62 3.74 -24.69
C VAL A 32 39.05 4.93 -25.46
N ARG A 33 39.85 5.50 -26.38
CA ARG A 33 39.48 6.72 -27.15
C ARG A 33 38.30 6.52 -28.10
N ASN A 34 38.07 5.30 -28.60
CA ASN A 34 36.95 4.96 -29.49
C ASN A 34 36.27 3.68 -29.01
N SER A 35 35.42 3.81 -27.99
CA SER A 35 34.72 2.66 -27.40
C SER A 35 33.68 2.08 -28.38
N PRO A 36 33.67 0.75 -28.60
CA PRO A 36 32.70 0.11 -29.49
C PRO A 36 31.28 0.21 -28.92
N ASN A 37 30.34 0.71 -29.73
CA ASN A 37 28.93 0.86 -29.35
C ASN A 37 28.29 -0.48 -28.92
N ALA A 38 28.73 -1.60 -29.50
CA ALA A 38 28.24 -2.93 -29.14
C ALA A 38 28.59 -3.31 -27.68
N LEU A 39 29.73 -2.85 -27.14
CA LEU A 39 30.07 -3.05 -25.73
C LEU A 39 29.15 -2.24 -24.81
N LYS A 40 28.89 -0.97 -25.17
CA LYS A 40 27.97 -0.13 -24.41
C LYS A 40 26.58 -0.76 -24.34
N GLN A 41 26.09 -1.29 -25.46
CA GLN A 41 24.84 -2.03 -25.52
C GLN A 41 24.87 -3.28 -24.65
N LEU A 42 25.94 -4.07 -24.71
CA LEU A 42 26.08 -5.27 -23.89
C LEU A 42 26.06 -4.96 -22.39
N LEU A 43 26.81 -3.94 -21.96
CA LEU A 43 26.82 -3.50 -20.56
C LEU A 43 25.47 -2.89 -20.15
N SER A 44 24.78 -2.19 -21.05
CA SER A 44 23.42 -1.71 -20.75
C SER A 44 22.44 -2.87 -20.57
N GLU A 45 22.55 -3.94 -21.36
CA GLU A 45 21.72 -5.13 -21.17
C GLU A 45 22.06 -5.88 -19.87
N ILE A 46 23.34 -5.96 -19.48
CA ILE A 46 23.73 -6.53 -18.18
C ILE A 46 23.17 -5.68 -17.01
N SER A 47 23.19 -4.35 -17.14
CA SER A 47 22.60 -3.46 -16.14
C SER A 47 21.08 -3.60 -16.06
N ARG A 48 20.39 -3.79 -17.19
CA ARG A 48 18.96 -4.11 -17.21
C ARG A 48 18.68 -5.45 -16.53
N LEU A 49 19.50 -6.47 -16.81
CA LEU A 49 19.39 -7.76 -16.15
C LEU A 49 19.58 -7.62 -14.63
N GLU A 50 20.58 -6.87 -14.17
CA GLU A 50 20.80 -6.58 -12.75
C GLU A 50 19.58 -5.92 -12.11
N ALA A 51 18.99 -4.91 -12.76
CA ALA A 51 17.82 -4.20 -12.25
C ALA A 51 16.58 -5.11 -12.12
N VAL A 52 16.35 -5.99 -13.09
CA VAL A 52 15.25 -6.96 -13.05
C VAL A 52 15.51 -8.03 -11.97
N LEU A 53 16.74 -8.53 -11.86
CA LEU A 53 17.13 -9.49 -10.83
C LEU A 53 16.99 -8.90 -9.42
N GLY A 54 17.35 -7.62 -9.22
CA GLY A 54 17.20 -6.93 -7.94
C GLY A 54 15.74 -6.83 -7.48
N GLN A 55 14.81 -6.55 -8.41
CA GLN A 55 13.37 -6.54 -8.11
C GLN A 55 12.87 -7.93 -7.71
N ILE A 56 13.36 -9.00 -8.36
CA ILE A 56 12.99 -10.37 -8.00
C ILE A 56 13.57 -10.75 -6.62
N ASP A 57 14.80 -10.32 -6.31
CA ASP A 57 15.44 -10.56 -5.02
C ASP A 57 14.65 -9.93 -3.86
N GLU A 58 14.23 -8.67 -4.02
CA GLU A 58 13.40 -7.96 -3.04
C GLU A 58 12.07 -8.70 -2.78
N LEU A 59 11.36 -9.09 -3.85
CA LEU A 59 10.12 -9.86 -3.75
C LEU A 59 10.34 -11.25 -3.13
N ALA A 60 11.44 -11.91 -3.47
CA ALA A 60 11.77 -13.23 -2.92
C ALA A 60 12.10 -13.14 -1.43
N LEU A 61 12.79 -12.09 -0.98
CA LEU A 61 13.16 -11.86 0.41
C LEU A 61 11.95 -11.47 1.29
N GLU A 62 11.04 -10.62 0.78
CA GLU A 62 9.77 -10.30 1.43
C GLU A 62 8.89 -11.55 1.65
N SER A 63 8.93 -12.49 0.71
CA SER A 63 8.18 -13.75 0.82
C SER A 63 8.73 -14.71 1.89
N ALA A 64 10.02 -14.60 2.21
CA ALA A 64 10.71 -15.43 3.21
C ALA A 64 10.50 -14.91 4.64
N THR A 65 10.57 -13.59 4.82
CA THR A 65 10.51 -12.91 6.12
C THR A 65 9.10 -12.85 6.71
N ASN A 66 8.06 -12.71 5.89
CA ASN A 66 6.66 -12.63 6.33
C ASN A 66 6.01 -13.97 6.75
N THR A 67 6.80 -14.97 7.13
CA THR A 67 6.32 -16.30 7.51
C THR A 67 5.59 -16.33 8.88
N SER A 68 5.52 -15.23 9.62
CA SER A 68 4.96 -15.18 10.98
C SER A 68 3.51 -14.65 11.11
N SER A 69 2.86 -14.18 10.04
CA SER A 69 1.49 -13.64 10.13
C SER A 69 0.50 -14.33 9.20
N ILE A 70 -0.19 -15.38 9.72
CA ILE A 70 -1.60 -15.82 9.47
C ILE A 70 -2.13 -15.83 8.02
N VAL A 71 -1.30 -15.73 6.99
CA VAL A 71 -1.74 -15.59 5.61
C VAL A 71 -1.24 -16.79 4.81
N GLN A 72 -2.18 -17.64 4.41
CA GLN A 72 -1.99 -18.68 3.40
C GLN A 72 -1.65 -18.04 2.04
N THR A 73 -0.43 -17.54 1.86
CA THR A 73 0.18 -17.20 0.56
C THR A 73 0.91 -18.41 -0.03
N GLN A 74 0.35 -19.61 0.10
CA GLN A 74 0.89 -20.80 -0.58
C GLN A 74 0.82 -20.67 -2.12
N GLY A 75 -0.04 -19.79 -2.65
CA GLY A 75 -0.15 -19.51 -4.09
C GLY A 75 1.02 -18.72 -4.69
N SER A 76 1.53 -17.70 -4.00
CA SER A 76 2.64 -16.85 -4.50
C SER A 76 3.97 -17.61 -4.53
N LYS A 77 4.23 -18.43 -3.49
CA LYS A 77 5.51 -19.16 -3.34
C LYS A 77 5.78 -20.20 -4.43
N ARG A 78 4.76 -20.64 -5.19
CA ARG A 78 4.87 -21.78 -6.11
C ARG A 78 5.11 -21.40 -7.58
N ARG A 79 4.98 -20.11 -7.96
CA ARG A 79 4.87 -19.73 -9.37
C ARG A 79 6.07 -18.97 -9.95
N ILE A 80 6.81 -18.20 -9.14
CA ILE A 80 8.13 -17.70 -9.59
C ILE A 80 9.04 -18.88 -9.94
N SER A 81 8.96 -19.98 -9.17
CA SER A 81 9.69 -21.22 -9.46
C SER A 81 9.19 -21.98 -10.70
N GLU A 82 7.97 -21.71 -11.20
CA GLU A 82 7.47 -22.28 -12.46
C GLU A 82 8.12 -21.60 -13.66
N VAL A 83 8.45 -20.31 -13.55
CA VAL A 83 9.03 -19.52 -14.65
C VAL A 83 10.56 -19.45 -14.56
N ILE A 84 11.11 -19.18 -13.38
CA ILE A 84 12.54 -19.17 -13.13
C ILE A 84 13.00 -20.59 -12.83
N THR A 85 13.37 -21.31 -13.88
CA THR A 85 13.91 -22.66 -13.76
C THR A 85 15.41 -22.62 -13.43
N PRO A 86 15.98 -23.69 -12.84
CA PRO A 86 17.43 -23.81 -12.67
C PRO A 86 18.22 -23.62 -13.98
N ASP A 87 17.62 -23.99 -15.12
CA ASP A 87 18.22 -23.79 -16.44
C ASP A 87 18.31 -22.31 -16.83
N THR A 88 17.31 -21.50 -16.49
CA THR A 88 17.35 -20.04 -16.74
C THR A 88 18.44 -19.35 -15.91
N ILE A 89 18.57 -19.74 -14.64
CA ILE A 89 19.61 -19.26 -13.73
C ILE A 89 20.99 -19.67 -14.26
N LYS A 90 21.15 -20.94 -14.65
CA LYS A 90 22.40 -21.44 -15.22
C LYS A 90 22.76 -20.72 -16.52
N ALA A 91 21.79 -20.52 -17.42
CA ALA A 91 21.99 -19.79 -18.66
C ALA A 91 22.44 -18.35 -18.42
N ALA A 92 21.86 -17.66 -17.42
CA ALA A 92 22.29 -16.33 -17.01
C ALA A 92 23.72 -16.34 -16.44
N SER A 93 24.05 -17.31 -15.58
CA SER A 93 25.40 -17.45 -15.01
C SER A 93 26.45 -17.71 -16.09
N ASP A 94 26.17 -18.62 -17.03
CA ASP A 94 27.09 -18.98 -18.11
C ASP A 94 27.31 -17.80 -19.06
N LEU A 95 26.26 -17.03 -19.35
CA LEU A 95 26.35 -15.83 -20.19
C LEU A 95 27.15 -14.71 -19.52
N LEU A 96 26.90 -14.44 -18.22
CA LEU A 96 27.69 -13.47 -17.45
C LEU A 96 29.16 -13.89 -17.38
N LYS A 97 29.46 -15.17 -17.14
CA LYS A 97 30.84 -15.70 -17.12
C LYS A 97 31.52 -15.59 -18.49
N SER A 98 30.79 -15.85 -19.57
CA SER A 98 31.30 -15.67 -20.93
C SER A 98 31.71 -14.21 -21.16
N VAL A 99 30.83 -13.24 -20.86
CA VAL A 99 31.18 -11.83 -20.98
C VAL A 99 32.34 -11.43 -20.09
N HIS A 100 32.38 -11.91 -18.84
CA HIS A 100 33.47 -11.64 -17.91
C HIS A 100 34.81 -12.14 -18.43
N SER A 101 34.88 -13.36 -18.98
CA SER A 101 36.12 -13.89 -19.57
C SER A 101 36.61 -13.04 -20.74
N SER A 102 35.68 -12.54 -21.56
CA SER A 102 36.01 -11.70 -22.71
C SER A 102 36.44 -10.29 -22.31
N ILE A 103 35.87 -9.71 -21.23
CA ILE A 103 36.32 -8.45 -20.65
C ILE A 103 37.69 -8.61 -20.00
N LYS A 104 37.96 -9.72 -19.30
CA LYS A 104 39.29 -10.02 -18.74
C LYS A 104 40.38 -10.13 -19.78
N HIS A 105 40.06 -10.62 -20.97
CA HIS A 105 41.02 -10.61 -22.09
C HIS A 105 41.37 -9.19 -22.57
N CYS A 106 40.55 -8.18 -22.25
CA CYS A 106 40.78 -6.78 -22.52
C CYS A 106 41.60 -6.05 -21.43
N GLU A 107 41.81 -6.64 -20.25
CA GLU A 107 42.54 -6.00 -19.16
C GLU A 107 44.02 -5.75 -19.52
N ARG A 108 44.55 -4.60 -19.07
CA ARG A 108 45.93 -4.19 -19.31
C ARG A 108 46.88 -5.02 -18.43
N ILE A 109 47.91 -5.61 -19.04
CA ILE A 109 48.97 -6.30 -18.31
C ILE A 109 49.97 -5.25 -17.80
N PRO A 110 50.19 -5.10 -16.48
CA PRO A 110 51.15 -4.13 -15.96
C PRO A 110 52.55 -4.39 -16.54
N GLY A 111 53.21 -3.33 -17.04
CA GLY A 111 54.58 -3.38 -17.58
C GLY A 111 54.72 -3.62 -19.09
N GLN A 112 53.64 -3.89 -19.85
CA GLN A 112 53.71 -4.11 -21.32
C GLN A 112 52.90 -3.08 -22.11
N SER A 113 53.36 -1.82 -22.14
CA SER A 113 52.65 -0.70 -22.80
C SER A 113 52.32 -0.95 -24.28
N ALA A 114 53.25 -1.52 -25.06
CA ALA A 114 53.06 -1.76 -26.48
C ALA A 114 51.99 -2.85 -26.79
N LYS A 115 51.93 -3.93 -26.01
CA LYS A 115 50.88 -4.96 -26.13
C LYS A 115 49.53 -4.47 -25.61
N ASN A 116 49.54 -3.63 -24.57
CA ASN A 116 48.32 -3.01 -24.03
C ASN A 116 47.71 -1.99 -25.00
N MET A 117 48.53 -1.27 -25.78
CA MET A 117 48.05 -0.37 -26.81
C MET A 117 47.35 -1.13 -27.96
N GLY A 118 47.88 -2.29 -28.35
CA GLY A 118 47.24 -3.17 -29.33
C GLY A 118 45.92 -3.78 -28.83
N ARG A 119 45.84 -4.15 -27.55
CA ARG A 119 44.61 -4.68 -26.91
C ARG A 119 43.57 -3.62 -26.59
N ALA A 120 43.98 -2.36 -26.39
CA ALA A 120 43.08 -1.23 -26.16
C ALA A 120 42.38 -0.74 -27.45
N ILE A 121 42.91 -1.09 -28.63
CA ILE A 121 42.40 -0.65 -29.93
C ILE A 121 41.68 -1.78 -30.67
N VAL A 122 42.08 -3.04 -30.44
CA VAL A 122 41.45 -4.21 -31.05
C VAL A 122 40.49 -4.85 -30.06
N TRP A 123 39.22 -4.57 -30.27
CA TRP A 123 38.10 -5.27 -29.66
C TRP A 123 38.23 -6.80 -29.89
N PRO A 124 38.18 -7.64 -28.85
CA PRO A 124 38.45 -9.08 -29.00
C PRO A 124 37.26 -9.90 -29.49
N PHE A 125 36.05 -9.34 -29.52
CA PHE A 125 34.88 -10.11 -29.96
C PHE A 125 34.70 -10.00 -31.47
N LYS A 126 34.39 -11.14 -32.08
CA LYS A 126 33.79 -11.17 -33.41
C LYS A 126 32.41 -10.52 -33.32
N GLU A 127 32.07 -9.61 -34.23
CA GLU A 127 30.80 -8.88 -34.23
C GLU A 127 29.58 -9.82 -34.10
N GLY A 128 29.66 -11.02 -34.68
CA GLY A 128 28.63 -12.06 -34.54
C GLY A 128 28.44 -12.57 -33.10
N GLU A 129 29.51 -12.73 -32.33
CA GLU A 129 29.46 -13.24 -30.95
C GLU A 129 28.85 -12.21 -29.99
N VAL A 130 29.13 -10.91 -30.20
CA VAL A 130 28.48 -9.84 -29.43
C VAL A 130 26.99 -9.78 -29.71
N LYS A 131 26.61 -9.90 -30.99
CA LYS A 131 25.20 -9.88 -31.41
C LYS A 131 24.43 -11.09 -30.86
N GLU A 132 25.04 -12.27 -30.86
CA GLU A 132 24.48 -13.47 -30.26
C GLU A 132 24.30 -13.31 -28.74
N ASN A 133 25.32 -12.79 -28.05
CA ASN A 133 25.22 -12.55 -26.60
C ASN A 133 24.14 -11.52 -26.26
N LEU A 134 24.01 -10.44 -27.04
CA LEU A 134 22.93 -9.46 -26.90
C LEU A 134 21.55 -10.11 -27.03
N ASP A 135 21.34 -10.93 -28.07
CA ASP A 135 20.07 -11.64 -28.25
C ASP A 135 19.77 -12.58 -27.07
N ARG A 136 20.79 -13.27 -26.55
CA ARG A 136 20.67 -14.13 -25.37
C ARG A 136 20.34 -13.35 -24.10
N PHE A 137 20.96 -12.18 -23.87
CA PHE A 137 20.61 -11.32 -22.74
C PHE A 137 19.18 -10.83 -22.84
N GLN A 138 18.75 -10.35 -24.01
CA GLN A 138 17.39 -9.85 -24.19
C GLN A 138 16.35 -10.95 -23.93
N ARG A 139 16.59 -12.19 -24.38
CA ARG A 139 15.72 -13.34 -24.07
C ARG A 139 15.65 -13.63 -22.58
N LEU A 140 16.79 -13.60 -21.88
CA LEU A 140 16.84 -13.80 -20.44
C LEU A 140 16.09 -12.69 -19.69
N ILE A 141 16.35 -11.43 -20.03
CA ILE A 141 15.67 -10.27 -19.44
C ILE A 141 14.16 -10.40 -19.62
N ASN A 142 13.68 -10.69 -20.82
CA ASN A 142 12.25 -10.89 -21.09
C ASN A 142 11.64 -12.03 -20.26
N THR A 143 12.42 -13.09 -19.98
CA THR A 143 11.97 -14.23 -19.17
C THR A 143 11.81 -13.83 -17.70
N PHE A 144 12.78 -13.08 -17.16
CA PHE A 144 12.70 -12.55 -15.80
C PHE A 144 11.62 -11.48 -15.64
N GLU A 145 11.44 -10.59 -16.63
CA GLU A 145 10.33 -9.63 -16.65
C GLU A 145 8.96 -10.31 -16.69
N LEU A 146 8.82 -11.40 -17.46
CA LEU A 146 7.59 -12.21 -17.46
C LEU A 146 7.32 -12.81 -16.08
N ALA A 147 8.36 -13.33 -15.41
CA ALA A 147 8.23 -13.86 -14.05
C ALA A 147 7.73 -12.78 -13.07
N LEU A 148 8.31 -11.57 -13.13
CA LEU A 148 7.87 -10.41 -12.35
C LEU A 148 6.42 -10.03 -12.64
N SER A 149 6.03 -10.00 -13.92
CA SER A 149 4.66 -9.63 -14.32
C SER A 149 3.64 -10.66 -13.83
N ILE A 150 3.98 -11.94 -13.85
CA ILE A 150 3.10 -13.01 -13.35
C ILE A 150 2.90 -12.87 -11.84
N GLU A 151 3.97 -12.62 -11.08
CA GLU A 151 3.86 -12.41 -9.63
C GLU A 151 3.03 -11.16 -9.31
N SER A 152 3.30 -10.04 -10.00
CA SER A 152 2.58 -8.78 -9.82
C SER A 152 1.07 -8.94 -10.06
N SER A 153 0.70 -9.64 -11.15
CA SER A 153 -0.70 -9.93 -11.48
C SER A 153 -1.37 -10.79 -10.40
N HIS A 154 -0.64 -11.74 -9.85
CA HIS A 154 -1.15 -12.61 -8.79
C HIS A 154 -1.36 -11.85 -7.47
N LEU A 155 -0.42 -10.98 -7.08
CA LEU A 155 -0.57 -10.10 -5.91
C LEU A 155 -1.82 -9.23 -6.04
N LEU A 156 -2.02 -8.59 -7.19
CA LEU A 156 -3.20 -7.77 -7.47
C LEU A 156 -4.49 -8.59 -7.41
N SER A 157 -4.51 -9.79 -7.98
CA SER A 157 -5.67 -10.69 -7.93
C SER A 157 -6.04 -11.07 -6.49
N ASN A 158 -5.05 -11.40 -5.65
CA ASN A 158 -5.27 -11.73 -4.25
C ASN A 158 -5.76 -10.53 -3.43
N ILE A 159 -5.19 -9.35 -3.66
CA ILE A 159 -5.66 -8.11 -3.03
C ILE A 159 -7.11 -7.84 -3.43
N ASN A 160 -7.44 -7.97 -4.71
CA ASN A 160 -8.80 -7.76 -5.20
C ASN A 160 -9.78 -8.75 -4.57
N LYS A 161 -9.41 -10.04 -4.52
CA LYS A 161 -10.24 -11.08 -3.87
C LYS A 161 -10.51 -10.76 -2.39
N ARG A 162 -9.48 -10.40 -1.62
CA ARG A 162 -9.65 -10.02 -0.21
C ARG A 162 -10.46 -8.74 -0.02
N THR A 163 -10.33 -7.79 -0.94
CA THR A 163 -11.13 -6.57 -0.90
C THR A 163 -12.61 -6.88 -1.10
N LEU A 164 -12.93 -7.80 -2.01
CA LEU A 164 -14.29 -8.28 -2.20
C LEU A 164 -14.83 -9.01 -0.96
N GLU A 165 -14.03 -9.91 -0.35
CA GLU A 165 -14.39 -10.62 0.88
C GLU A 165 -14.66 -9.64 2.04
N MET A 166 -13.79 -8.66 2.26
CA MET A 166 -13.99 -7.63 3.29
C MET A 166 -15.24 -6.77 3.04
N GLN A 167 -15.57 -6.51 1.77
CA GLN A 167 -16.76 -5.74 1.42
C GLN A 167 -18.05 -6.53 1.68
N ASP A 168 -18.03 -7.84 1.45
CA ASP A 168 -19.13 -8.76 1.76
C ASP A 168 -19.34 -8.87 3.28
N GLU A 169 -18.26 -9.11 4.04
CA GLU A 169 -18.29 -9.13 5.52
C GLU A 169 -18.80 -7.80 6.10
N GLN A 170 -18.41 -6.67 5.51
CA GLN A 170 -18.88 -5.35 5.92
C GLN A 170 -20.38 -5.15 5.62
N GLN A 171 -20.87 -5.68 4.48
CA GLN A 171 -22.29 -5.64 4.15
C GLN A 171 -23.11 -6.50 5.10
N ASP A 172 -22.64 -7.71 5.41
CA ASP A 172 -23.28 -8.62 6.37
C ASP A 172 -23.31 -8.03 7.78
N ALA A 173 -22.20 -7.45 8.24
CA ALA A 173 -22.14 -6.78 9.53
C ALA A 173 -23.11 -5.57 9.59
N LYS A 174 -23.27 -4.84 8.47
CA LYS A 174 -24.24 -3.75 8.37
C LYS A 174 -25.68 -4.27 8.40
N MET A 175 -25.96 -5.39 7.72
CA MET A 175 -27.27 -6.04 7.73
C MET A 175 -27.66 -6.53 9.13
N GLN A 176 -26.74 -7.19 9.84
CA GLN A 176 -26.98 -7.66 11.21
C GLN A 176 -27.29 -6.51 12.17
N ARG A 177 -26.60 -5.37 12.04
CA ARG A 177 -26.91 -4.17 12.83
C ARG A 177 -28.32 -3.65 12.56
N LEU A 178 -28.72 -3.56 11.29
CA LEU A 178 -30.07 -3.12 10.93
C LEU A 178 -31.16 -4.06 11.47
N ILE A 179 -30.93 -5.38 11.44
CA ILE A 179 -31.85 -6.36 12.02
C ILE A 179 -31.95 -6.17 13.54
N SER A 180 -30.81 -6.06 14.23
CA SER A 180 -30.79 -5.85 15.69
C SER A 180 -31.48 -4.55 16.11
N ASP A 181 -31.27 -3.46 15.37
CA ASP A 181 -31.93 -2.17 15.62
C ASP A 181 -33.46 -2.27 15.41
N ASN A 182 -33.90 -3.03 14.40
CA ASN A 182 -35.32 -3.23 14.12
C ASN A 182 -36.01 -4.13 15.17
N GLU A 183 -35.34 -5.20 15.60
CA GLU A 183 -35.83 -6.05 16.69
C GLU A 183 -35.97 -5.26 18.01
N PHE A 184 -34.98 -4.41 18.33
CA PHE A 184 -35.04 -3.53 19.50
C PHE A 184 -36.23 -2.55 19.43
N ARG A 185 -36.47 -1.93 18.27
CA ARG A 185 -37.63 -1.06 18.05
C ARG A 185 -38.96 -1.81 18.21
N SER A 186 -39.07 -3.02 17.65
CA SER A 186 -40.27 -3.84 17.78
C SER A 186 -40.57 -4.20 19.24
N CYS A 187 -39.54 -4.58 20.01
CA CYS A 187 -39.67 -4.80 21.46
C CYS A 187 -40.13 -3.53 22.20
N GLN A 188 -39.59 -2.36 21.86
CA GLN A 188 -39.99 -1.09 22.47
C GLN A 188 -41.47 -0.75 22.15
N GLU A 189 -41.91 -0.95 20.91
CA GLU A 189 -43.30 -0.73 20.49
C GLU A 189 -44.26 -1.71 21.18
N GLY A 190 -43.86 -2.97 21.35
CA GLY A 190 -44.63 -3.98 22.10
C GLY A 190 -44.78 -3.61 23.58
N LEU A 191 -43.72 -3.11 24.22
CA LEU A 191 -43.77 -2.63 25.60
C LEU A 191 -44.72 -1.43 25.74
N MET A 192 -44.65 -0.47 24.80
CA MET A 192 -45.53 0.69 24.78
C MET A 192 -47.00 0.31 24.61
N ARG A 193 -47.31 -0.66 23.74
CA ARG A 193 -48.69 -1.21 23.62
C ARG A 193 -49.12 -1.92 24.89
N GLY A 194 -48.28 -2.77 25.49
CA GLY A 194 -48.61 -3.45 26.74
C GLY A 194 -48.87 -2.49 27.91
N VAL A 195 -48.16 -1.36 27.98
CA VAL A 195 -48.43 -0.30 28.95
C VAL A 195 -49.75 0.42 28.65
N ASN A 196 -50.05 0.66 27.36
CA ASN A 196 -51.27 1.33 26.94
C ASN A 196 -52.53 0.45 27.09
N ASP A 197 -52.43 -0.86 26.82
CA ASP A 197 -53.52 -1.82 26.98
C ASP A 197 -53.84 -2.05 28.48
N ASN A 198 -52.90 -1.77 29.38
CA ASN A 198 -53.11 -1.74 30.83
C ASN A 198 -53.63 -0.40 31.37
N LEU A 199 -53.85 0.62 30.53
CA LEU A 199 -54.41 1.92 30.94
C LEU A 199 -55.94 1.88 31.18
N ILE A 200 -56.60 0.74 30.98
CA ILE A 200 -58.05 0.59 31.22
C ILE A 200 -58.37 0.11 32.64
N LEU A 201 -57.38 -0.29 33.45
CA LEU A 201 -57.63 -0.75 34.82
C LEU A 201 -56.67 -0.13 35.84
N GLY A 202 -57.09 0.98 36.46
CA GLY A 202 -56.62 1.36 37.79
C GLY A 202 -55.85 2.68 37.88
N MET A 203 -56.58 3.73 38.28
CA MET A 203 -56.09 5.08 38.61
C MET A 203 -55.12 5.16 39.82
N GLU A 204 -54.62 4.04 40.36
CA GLU A 204 -53.57 4.03 41.42
C GLU A 204 -52.15 3.81 40.86
N THR A 205 -52.00 3.53 39.57
CA THR A 205 -50.70 3.21 38.95
C THR A 205 -49.92 4.43 38.41
N LEU A 206 -50.49 5.63 38.45
CA LEU A 206 -49.97 6.82 37.78
C LEU A 206 -48.62 7.31 38.36
N ASP A 207 -48.39 7.18 39.66
CA ASP A 207 -47.13 7.62 40.29
C ASP A 207 -45.99 6.61 40.06
N ILE A 208 -46.29 5.31 40.08
CA ILE A 208 -45.32 4.26 39.76
C ILE A 208 -44.96 4.31 38.26
N ALA A 209 -45.94 4.56 37.39
CA ALA A 209 -45.72 4.72 35.95
C ALA A 209 -44.87 5.96 35.61
N LYS A 210 -45.06 7.08 36.31
CA LYS A 210 -44.22 8.28 36.14
C LYS A 210 -42.78 8.03 36.59
N VAL A 211 -42.60 7.43 37.78
CA VAL A 211 -41.26 7.11 38.32
C VAL A 211 -40.52 6.13 37.41
N THR A 212 -41.19 5.07 36.95
CA THR A 212 -40.60 4.10 36.03
C THR A 212 -40.30 4.70 34.66
N HIS A 213 -41.17 5.57 34.11
CA HIS A 213 -40.89 6.28 32.86
C HIS A 213 -39.66 7.20 32.99
N THR A 214 -39.53 7.97 34.08
CA THR A 214 -38.35 8.81 34.30
C THR A 214 -37.07 8.00 34.49
N ALA A 215 -37.13 6.86 35.20
CA ALA A 215 -35.98 5.99 35.40
C ALA A 215 -35.56 5.28 34.10
N VAL A 216 -36.50 4.79 33.30
CA VAL A 216 -36.23 4.15 32.00
C VAL A 216 -35.69 5.16 31.00
N THR A 217 -36.23 6.37 30.97
CA THR A 217 -35.73 7.46 30.10
C THR A 217 -34.32 7.88 30.52
N GLY A 218 -34.06 8.02 31.82
CA GLY A 218 -32.73 8.32 32.36
C GLY A 218 -31.70 7.22 32.05
N ASN A 219 -32.08 5.95 32.19
CA ASN A 219 -31.24 4.82 31.83
C ASN A 219 -30.97 4.76 30.33
N SER A 220 -31.98 5.02 29.49
CA SER A 220 -31.81 5.08 28.03
C SER A 220 -30.83 6.18 27.63
N GLN A 221 -30.93 7.37 28.23
CA GLN A 221 -29.99 8.47 28.01
C GLN A 221 -28.57 8.13 28.50
N ALA A 222 -28.44 7.45 29.64
CA ALA A 222 -27.15 7.01 30.16
C ALA A 222 -26.50 5.93 29.27
N ILE A 223 -27.28 4.97 28.77
CA ILE A 223 -26.82 3.93 27.85
C ILE A 223 -26.36 4.55 26.52
N MET A 224 -27.13 5.51 25.97
CA MET A 224 -26.71 6.24 24.77
C MET A 224 -25.42 7.02 24.99
N LYS A 225 -25.25 7.63 26.18
CA LYS A 225 -24.02 8.36 26.51
C LYS A 225 -22.80 7.43 26.60
N LEU A 226 -22.95 6.28 27.26
CA LEU A 226 -21.89 5.27 27.37
C LEU A 226 -21.52 4.66 26.02
N ASP A 227 -22.51 4.40 25.15
CA ASP A 227 -22.25 3.91 23.78
C ASP A 227 -21.52 4.96 22.93
N MET A 228 -21.88 6.23 23.07
CA MET A 228 -21.18 7.33 22.41
C MET A 228 -19.76 7.49 22.92
N GLU A 229 -19.52 7.40 24.24
CA GLU A 229 -18.17 7.43 24.83
C GLU A 229 -17.31 6.25 24.35
N ALA A 230 -17.87 5.03 24.31
CA ALA A 230 -17.18 3.84 23.81
C ALA A 230 -16.85 3.93 22.30
N LYS A 231 -17.77 4.50 21.50
CA LYS A 231 -17.52 4.78 20.08
C LYS A 231 -16.44 5.83 19.90
N GLN A 232 -16.47 6.89 20.69
CA GLN A 232 -15.48 7.97 20.65
C GLN A 232 -14.08 7.44 20.99
N GLU A 233 -13.95 6.58 22.00
CA GLU A 233 -12.68 5.94 22.36
C GLU A 233 -12.12 5.07 21.23
N ARG A 234 -12.97 4.27 20.56
CA ARG A 234 -12.56 3.48 19.39
C ARG A 234 -12.06 4.34 18.24
N VAL A 235 -12.75 5.45 17.96
CA VAL A 235 -12.35 6.40 16.91
C VAL A 235 -11.02 7.07 17.26
N TYR A 236 -10.82 7.46 18.52
CA TYR A 236 -9.54 8.02 18.97
C TYR A 236 -8.38 7.05 18.78
N LYS A 237 -8.57 5.77 19.14
CA LYS A 237 -7.53 4.75 19.00
C LYS A 237 -7.16 4.48 17.54
N LEU A 238 -8.15 4.50 16.64
CA LEU A 238 -7.91 4.39 15.19
C LEU A 238 -7.20 5.62 14.63
N LEU A 239 -7.57 6.82 15.08
CA LEU A 239 -6.92 8.07 14.65
C LEU A 239 -5.44 8.10 15.09
N GLU A 240 -5.14 7.67 16.31
CA GLU A 240 -3.77 7.55 16.83
C GLU A 240 -2.92 6.57 15.99
N MET A 241 -3.50 5.44 15.58
CA MET A 241 -2.83 4.47 14.71
C MET A 241 -2.55 5.02 13.30
N LEU A 242 -3.45 5.85 12.76
CA LEU A 242 -3.36 6.38 11.39
C LEU A 242 -2.51 7.66 11.32
N SER A 243 -2.39 8.42 12.41
CA SER A 243 -1.56 9.61 12.48
C SER A 243 -1.19 9.93 13.94
N PRO A 244 0.08 10.18 14.26
CA PRO A 244 0.49 10.61 15.60
C PRO A 244 0.08 12.05 15.94
N LEU A 245 -0.59 12.75 15.01
CA LEU A 245 -1.11 14.10 15.23
C LEU A 245 -2.40 14.00 16.04
N ASP A 246 -2.53 14.81 17.08
CA ASP A 246 -3.73 14.92 17.93
C ASP A 246 -4.65 16.03 17.39
N PRO A 247 -5.66 15.72 16.54
CA PRO A 247 -6.47 16.75 15.88
C PRO A 247 -7.24 17.64 16.87
N PRO A 248 -7.79 17.13 18.00
CA PRO A 248 -8.36 17.97 19.05
C PRO A 248 -7.40 19.01 19.61
N LYS A 249 -6.15 18.64 19.94
CA LYS A 249 -5.16 19.62 20.43
C LYS A 249 -4.88 20.70 19.41
N ARG A 250 -4.67 20.31 18.15
CA ARG A 250 -4.43 21.26 17.06
C ARG A 250 -5.64 22.19 16.84
N HIS A 251 -6.86 21.67 16.97
CA HIS A 251 -8.07 22.49 16.89
C HIS A 251 -8.16 23.49 18.05
N GLN A 252 -7.85 23.07 19.28
CA GLN A 252 -7.80 23.95 20.46
C GLN A 252 -6.73 25.03 20.32
N ASP A 253 -5.53 24.69 19.85
CA ASP A 253 -4.45 25.65 19.61
C ASP A 253 -4.85 26.72 18.59
N ILE A 254 -5.52 26.31 17.51
CA ILE A 254 -6.02 27.23 16.48
C ILE A 254 -7.18 28.08 16.99
N GLN A 255 -8.08 27.52 17.82
CA GLN A 255 -9.13 28.29 18.48
C GLN A 255 -8.56 29.33 19.43
N ALA A 256 -7.53 29.01 20.20
CA ALA A 256 -6.87 29.92 21.13
C ALA A 256 -6.19 31.11 20.41
N GLN A 257 -5.80 30.94 19.15
CA GLN A 257 -5.24 31.98 18.30
C GLN A 257 -6.30 32.90 17.66
N ARG A 258 -7.60 32.61 17.80
CA ARG A 258 -8.67 33.45 17.24
C ARG A 258 -8.80 34.75 18.05
N TYR A 259 -8.60 35.88 17.38
CA TYR A 259 -8.88 37.19 17.99
C TYR A 259 -10.39 37.38 18.16
N LYS A 260 -10.82 38.01 19.27
CA LYS A 260 -12.23 38.34 19.51
C LYS A 260 -12.77 39.21 18.37
N GLY A 261 -13.81 38.75 17.68
CA GLY A 261 -14.36 39.39 16.47
C GLY A 261 -13.82 38.83 15.14
N SER A 262 -13.00 37.78 15.17
CA SER A 262 -12.63 37.04 13.96
C SER A 262 -13.86 36.30 13.41
N VAL A 263 -13.94 36.14 12.08
CA VAL A 263 -14.98 35.33 11.41
C VAL A 263 -16.40 35.94 11.47
N LEU A 264 -16.55 37.21 11.86
CA LEU A 264 -17.85 37.91 11.87
C LEU A 264 -18.54 37.93 10.49
N TRP A 265 -17.76 38.11 9.43
CA TRP A 265 -18.27 38.07 8.04
C TRP A 265 -18.92 36.72 7.68
N LEU A 266 -18.51 35.63 8.34
CA LEU A 266 -19.10 34.31 8.11
C LEU A 266 -20.46 34.19 8.80
N GLN A 267 -20.65 34.84 9.95
CA GLN A 267 -21.94 34.89 10.64
C GLN A 267 -22.98 35.71 9.84
N GLU A 268 -22.51 36.66 9.04
CA GLU A 268 -23.33 37.43 8.11
C GLU A 268 -23.62 36.67 6.80
N TYR A 269 -22.88 35.59 6.51
CA TYR A 269 -23.02 34.83 5.28
C TYR A 269 -24.28 33.96 5.30
N GLU A 270 -25.14 34.15 4.30
CA GLU A 270 -26.47 33.52 4.23
C GLU A 270 -26.40 31.98 4.28
N HIS A 271 -25.49 31.39 3.51
CA HIS A 271 -25.31 29.93 3.50
C HIS A 271 -24.86 29.38 4.86
N PHE A 272 -24.07 30.15 5.62
CA PHE A 272 -23.63 29.75 6.95
C PHE A 272 -24.78 29.81 7.95
N ARG A 273 -25.64 30.84 7.87
CA ARG A 273 -26.85 30.95 8.70
C ARG A 273 -27.84 29.81 8.44
N VAL A 274 -28.05 29.45 7.17
CA VAL A 274 -28.90 28.32 6.78
C VAL A 274 -28.32 26.99 7.28
N TRP A 275 -27.00 26.81 7.24
CA TRP A 275 -26.34 25.64 7.81
C TRP A 275 -26.48 25.57 9.34
N GLN A 276 -26.36 26.71 10.03
CA GLN A 276 -26.46 26.83 11.48
C GLN A 276 -27.89 26.61 12.00
N ASP A 277 -28.92 27.05 11.27
CA ASP A 277 -30.30 27.00 11.76
C ASP A 277 -30.87 25.58 11.73
N THR A 278 -31.13 25.02 12.91
CA THR A 278 -31.66 23.66 13.07
C THR A 278 -33.13 23.53 12.67
N SER A 279 -33.85 24.66 12.50
CA SER A 279 -35.31 24.70 12.32
C SER A 279 -35.79 24.88 10.87
N ILE A 280 -34.91 25.31 9.95
CA ILE A 280 -35.33 25.80 8.61
C ILE A 280 -35.47 24.68 7.54
N CYS A 281 -35.02 23.44 7.79
CA CYS A 281 -34.97 22.42 6.73
C CYS A 281 -35.78 21.16 7.05
N THR A 282 -36.92 21.00 6.37
CA THR A 282 -37.85 19.86 6.41
C THR A 282 -37.39 18.66 5.56
N GLY A 283 -36.18 18.14 5.81
CA GLY A 283 -35.71 16.94 5.11
C GLY A 283 -34.36 16.42 5.62
N ASN A 284 -34.37 15.16 6.08
CA ASN A 284 -33.24 14.29 6.45
C ASN A 284 -31.99 14.98 7.07
N THR A 285 -32.03 15.16 8.39
CA THR A 285 -31.04 15.86 9.25
C THR A 285 -29.70 15.13 9.45
N SER A 286 -29.34 14.15 8.62
CA SER A 286 -28.21 13.25 8.91
C SER A 286 -26.86 13.63 8.29
N ASN A 287 -26.73 14.73 7.52
CA ASN A 287 -25.41 15.22 7.07
C ASN A 287 -25.40 16.73 6.73
N ARG A 288 -25.04 17.57 7.70
CA ARG A 288 -24.80 19.01 7.49
C ARG A 288 -23.31 19.29 7.36
N ILE A 289 -22.75 19.06 6.17
CA ILE A 289 -21.32 19.32 5.91
C ILE A 289 -21.13 20.78 5.47
N LEU A 290 -20.30 21.53 6.19
CA LEU A 290 -19.83 22.86 5.78
C LEU A 290 -18.48 22.70 5.07
N GLN A 291 -18.41 23.11 3.80
CA GLN A 291 -17.19 22.98 3.01
C GLN A 291 -16.59 24.35 2.69
N CYS A 292 -15.41 24.62 3.25
CA CYS A 292 -14.66 25.85 3.02
C CYS A 292 -13.61 25.63 1.92
N TYR A 293 -13.75 26.28 0.77
CA TYR A 293 -12.79 26.22 -0.34
C TYR A 293 -11.91 27.48 -0.39
N GLY A 294 -10.68 27.34 -0.91
CA GLY A 294 -9.76 28.48 -1.07
C GLY A 294 -8.30 28.05 -1.21
N ILE A 295 -7.44 28.96 -1.66
CA ILE A 295 -5.99 28.74 -1.81
C ILE A 295 -5.31 28.42 -0.46
N PRO A 296 -4.15 27.73 -0.46
CA PRO A 296 -3.33 27.58 0.75
C PRO A 296 -3.06 28.94 1.42
N GLY A 297 -3.18 29.02 2.74
CA GLY A 297 -3.03 30.28 3.48
C GLY A 297 -4.28 31.17 3.57
N ALA A 298 -5.38 30.86 2.87
CA ALA A 298 -6.63 31.63 2.91
C ALA A 298 -7.42 31.55 4.24
N GLY A 299 -6.82 31.03 5.32
CA GLY A 299 -7.48 31.01 6.64
C GLY A 299 -8.58 29.96 6.84
N LYS A 300 -8.76 29.00 5.91
CA LYS A 300 -9.79 27.93 6.00
C LYS A 300 -9.78 27.15 7.33
N THR A 301 -8.60 26.95 7.92
CA THR A 301 -8.44 26.20 9.18
C THR A 301 -8.75 27.07 10.41
N ILE A 302 -8.72 28.40 10.26
CA ILE A 302 -9.02 29.36 11.34
C ILE A 302 -10.53 29.54 11.51
N VAL A 303 -11.32 29.37 10.45
CA VAL A 303 -12.79 29.29 10.48
C VAL A 303 -13.23 28.09 11.30
#